data_AF-A0A849TAB3-F1
#
_entry.id   AF-A0A849TAB3-F1
#
_cell.length_a   1.000
_cell.length_b   1.000
_cell.length_c   1.000
_cell.angle_alpha   90.00
_cell.angle_beta   90.00
_cell.angle_gamma   90.00
#
_symmetry.space_group_name_H-M   'P 1'
#
loop_
_entity.id
_entity.type
_entity.pdbx_description
1 polymer ?
#
loop_
_entity_poly.entity_id
_entity_poly.type
_entity_poly.pdbx_seq_one_letter_code
_entity_poly.pdbx_strand_id
1 'polypeptide(L)'
;MRSKILICDDAPQFKGILEFLGLCLIHEERHYKKLTPSHPDFIKAVADFRETFWKYYEKLKLYKINPNDKKKKELSDEFDLIFLGKTCYFALNQLMEKTRAKKDELLLVLEFPTIPLHNNTSELAMREKVIQEKSEDILEA
;
A
#
# COMPACT_ATOMS: atom_id res chain seq x y z
N MET A 1 -19.49 5.69 -13.94
CA MET A 1 -19.68 4.66 -12.89
C MET A 1 -18.69 4.99 -11.77
N ARG A 2 -19.15 5.42 -10.59
CA ARG A 2 -18.26 5.73 -9.44
C ARG A 2 -17.84 4.40 -8.81
N SER A 3 -16.64 3.93 -9.11
CA SER A 3 -16.07 2.72 -8.48
C SER A 3 -15.84 2.98 -6.99
N LYS A 4 -16.41 2.15 -6.12
CA LYS A 4 -16.23 2.25 -4.66
C LYS A 4 -14.94 1.53 -4.27
N ILE A 5 -13.88 2.29 -4.00
CA ILE A 5 -12.59 1.77 -3.55
C ILE A 5 -12.45 1.98 -2.04
N LEU A 6 -12.04 0.93 -1.32
CA LEU A 6 -11.70 1.00 0.11
C LEU A 6 -10.22 0.63 0.31
N ILE A 7 -9.53 1.41 1.15
CA ILE A 7 -8.17 1.08 1.62
C ILE A 7 -8.27 0.45 3.01
N CYS A 8 -7.86 -0.81 3.15
CA CYS A 8 -7.95 -1.58 4.40
C CYS A 8 -6.60 -2.18 4.84
N ASP A 9 -6.59 -2.84 5.99
CA ASP A 9 -5.46 -3.53 6.60
C ASP A 9 -5.35 -5.03 6.22
N ASP A 10 -5.95 -5.44 5.10
CA ASP A 10 -6.10 -6.84 4.66
C ASP A 10 -7.01 -7.68 5.57
N ALA A 11 -7.96 -7.04 6.25
CA ALA A 11 -8.92 -7.76 7.07
C ALA A 11 -9.89 -8.60 6.20
N PRO A 12 -10.06 -9.91 6.48
CA PRO A 12 -10.80 -10.84 5.63
C PRO A 12 -12.24 -10.42 5.33
N GLN A 13 -12.89 -9.70 6.24
CA GLN A 13 -14.28 -9.28 6.10
C GLN A 13 -14.55 -8.34 4.92
N PHE A 14 -13.52 -7.75 4.29
CA PHE A 14 -13.71 -6.86 3.14
C PHE A 14 -13.51 -7.56 1.79
N LYS A 15 -13.04 -8.81 1.78
CA LYS A 15 -12.79 -9.57 0.55
C LYS A 15 -14.11 -9.92 -0.15
N GLY A 16 -14.21 -9.62 -1.44
CA GLY A 16 -15.39 -9.92 -2.27
C GLY A 16 -16.58 -8.96 -2.10
N ILE A 17 -16.45 -7.91 -1.28
CA ILE A 17 -17.53 -6.93 -1.05
C ILE A 17 -17.48 -5.76 -2.04
N LEU A 18 -16.29 -5.39 -2.51
CA LEU A 18 -16.06 -4.24 -3.39
C LEU A 18 -15.44 -4.68 -4.71
N GLU A 19 -15.75 -3.95 -5.77
CA GLU A 19 -15.16 -4.13 -7.11
C GLU A 19 -13.65 -3.93 -7.08
N PHE A 20 -13.16 -3.02 -6.22
CA PHE A 20 -11.75 -2.72 -6.05
C PHE A 20 -11.42 -2.58 -4.56
N LEU A 21 -10.47 -3.39 -4.08
CA LEU A 21 -9.96 -3.36 -2.71
C LEU A 21 -8.49 -2.95 -2.74
N GLY A 22 -8.15 -1.86 -2.07
CA GLY A 22 -6.76 -1.43 -1.89
C GLY A 22 -6.24 -1.79 -0.50
N LEU A 23 -4.94 -2.06 -0.40
CA LEU A 23 -4.27 -2.34 0.85
C LEU A 23 -3.46 -1.14 1.35
N CYS A 24 -3.52 -0.91 2.66
CA CYS A 24 -2.81 0.16 3.33
C CYS A 24 -1.31 -0.17 3.41
N LEU A 25 -0.48 0.60 2.71
CA LEU A 25 0.98 0.41 2.70
C LEU A 25 1.62 0.59 4.08
N ILE A 26 1.02 1.38 4.97
CA ILE A 26 1.50 1.54 6.36
C ILE A 26 1.23 0.29 7.19
N HIS A 27 0.10 -0.39 6.96
CA HIS A 27 -0.18 -1.67 7.60
C HIS A 27 0.72 -2.77 7.06
N GLU A 28 1.01 -2.75 5.75
CA GLU A 28 1.98 -3.66 5.15
C GLU A 28 3.39 -3.44 5.75
N GLU A 29 3.84 -2.19 5.89
CA GLU A 29 5.13 -1.84 6.52
C GLU A 29 5.25 -2.39 7.95
N ARG A 30 4.16 -2.35 8.70
CA ARG A 30 4.09 -2.81 10.10
C ARG A 30 4.46 -4.29 10.23
N HIS A 31 4.20 -5.12 9.23
CA HIS A 31 4.62 -6.53 9.26
C HIS A 31 6.15 -6.67 9.34
N TYR A 32 6.89 -5.83 8.61
CA TYR A 32 8.35 -5.80 8.65
C TYR A 32 8.88 -5.21 9.95
N LYS A 33 8.26 -4.14 10.47
CA LYS A 33 8.62 -3.53 11.75
C LYS A 33 8.51 -4.51 12.93
N LYS A 34 7.62 -5.50 12.83
CA LYS A 34 7.42 -6.53 13.87
C LYS A 34 8.49 -7.63 13.87
N LEU A 35 9.38 -7.68 12.87
CA LEU A 35 10.51 -8.61 12.91
C LEU A 35 11.50 -8.17 13.99
N THR A 36 11.78 -9.05 14.95
CA THR A 36 12.72 -8.80 16.07
C THR A 36 13.92 -9.74 16.03
N PRO A 37 14.78 -9.67 14.99
CA PRO A 37 15.97 -10.51 14.92
C PRO A 37 17.02 -10.09 15.95
N SER A 38 17.82 -11.06 16.43
CA SER A 38 18.95 -10.81 17.34
C SER A 38 20.32 -10.85 16.63
N HIS A 39 20.41 -11.51 15.46
CA HIS A 39 21.66 -11.59 14.71
C HIS A 39 21.95 -10.26 13.98
N PRO A 40 23.17 -9.69 14.06
CA PRO A 40 23.51 -8.40 13.46
C PRO A 40 23.15 -8.28 11.98
N ASP A 41 23.46 -9.30 11.18
CA ASP A 41 23.15 -9.30 9.74
C ASP A 41 21.65 -9.26 9.46
N PHE A 42 20.84 -9.92 10.29
CA PHE A 42 19.39 -9.92 10.13
C PHE A 42 18.78 -8.60 10.56
N ILE A 43 19.30 -7.98 11.63
CA ILE A 43 18.92 -6.63 12.05
C ILE A 43 19.19 -5.65 10.89
N LYS A 44 20.38 -5.72 10.30
CA LYS A 44 20.76 -4.88 9.17
C LYS A 44 19.86 -5.14 7.96
N ALA A 45 19.59 -6.40 7.60
CA ALA A 45 18.73 -6.75 6.48
C ALA A 45 17.30 -6.17 6.63
N VAL A 46 16.72 -6.23 7.82
CA VAL A 46 15.40 -5.63 8.09
C VAL A 46 15.45 -4.11 8.00
N ALA A 47 16.50 -3.47 8.54
CA ALA A 47 16.65 -2.02 8.48
C ALA A 47 16.81 -1.52 7.04
N ASP A 48 17.72 -2.11 6.27
CA ASP A 48 17.96 -1.77 4.86
C ASP A 48 16.67 -1.95 4.03
N PHE A 49 15.97 -3.08 4.21
CA PHE A 49 14.74 -3.34 3.48
C PHE A 49 13.64 -2.32 3.80
N ARG A 50 13.46 -1.98 5.08
CA ARG A 50 12.47 -0.96 5.48
C ARG A 50 12.81 0.41 4.89
N GLU A 51 14.09 0.77 4.80
CA GLU A 51 14.50 2.00 4.11
C GLU A 51 14.11 1.96 2.62
N THR A 52 14.35 0.85 1.93
CA THR A 52 13.91 0.65 0.54
C THR A 52 12.40 0.77 0.39
N PHE A 53 11.62 0.15 1.30
CA PHE A 53 10.16 0.24 1.32
C PHE A 53 9.69 1.70 1.43
N TRP A 54 10.25 2.48 2.36
CA TRP A 54 9.87 3.88 2.55
C TRP A 54 10.27 4.77 1.38
N LYS A 55 11.43 4.53 0.76
CA LYS A 55 11.81 5.21 -0.49
C LYS A 55 10.79 4.93 -1.60
N TYR A 56 10.36 3.69 -1.75
CA TYR A 56 9.32 3.32 -2.71
C TYR A 56 7.98 4.00 -2.40
N TYR A 57 7.56 4.02 -1.13
CA TYR A 57 6.36 4.71 -0.67
C TYR A 57 6.37 6.21 -1.04
N GLU A 58 7.49 6.91 -0.85
CA GLU A 58 7.62 8.31 -1.25
C GLU A 58 7.51 8.51 -2.77
N LYS A 59 8.03 7.56 -3.58
CA LYS A 59 7.82 7.60 -5.04
C LYS A 59 6.35 7.45 -5.42
N LEU A 60 5.59 6.59 -4.73
CA LEU A 60 4.14 6.48 -4.93
C LEU A 60 3.44 7.80 -4.58
N LYS A 61 3.85 8.50 -3.51
CA LYS A 61 3.30 9.84 -3.18
C LYS A 61 3.56 10.85 -4.30
N LEU A 62 4.78 10.86 -4.85
CA LEU A 62 5.14 11.75 -5.96
C LEU A 62 4.38 11.42 -7.25
N TYR A 63 4.15 10.14 -7.52
CA TYR A 63 3.35 9.69 -8.67
C TYR A 63 1.94 10.27 -8.63
N LYS A 64 1.29 10.28 -7.44
CA LYS A 64 -0.06 10.84 -7.29
C LYS A 64 -0.16 12.32 -7.69
N ILE A 65 0.92 13.09 -7.56
CA ILE A 65 0.94 14.52 -7.91
C ILE A 65 0.93 14.72 -9.43
N ASN A 66 1.61 13.85 -10.18
CA ASN A 66 1.72 13.93 -11.63
C ASN A 66 1.76 12.53 -12.26
N PRO A 67 0.59 11.85 -12.30
CA PRO A 67 0.49 10.48 -12.81
C PRO A 67 0.69 10.46 -14.32
N ASN A 68 1.45 9.47 -14.79
CA ASN A 68 1.62 9.19 -16.21
C ASN A 68 1.99 7.72 -16.42
N ASP A 69 1.73 7.22 -17.64
CA ASP A 69 1.85 5.80 -17.96
C ASP A 69 3.28 5.28 -17.86
N LYS A 70 4.28 6.12 -18.18
CA LYS A 70 5.69 5.76 -18.05
C LYS A 70 6.06 5.49 -16.59
N LYS A 71 5.78 6.45 -15.70
CA LYS A 71 6.05 6.28 -14.25
C LYS A 71 5.23 5.15 -13.64
N LYS A 72 3.99 4.96 -14.09
CA LYS A 72 3.15 3.84 -13.66
C LYS A 72 3.83 2.51 -13.93
N LYS A 73 4.33 2.30 -15.16
CA LYS A 73 5.07 1.09 -15.50
C LYS A 73 6.35 0.95 -14.68
N GLU A 74 7.14 2.03 -14.58
CA GLU A 74 8.39 2.03 -13.80
C GLU A 74 8.15 1.64 -12.33
N LEU A 75 7.09 2.16 -11.69
CA LEU A 75 6.75 1.84 -10.30
C LEU A 75 6.25 0.42 -10.13
N SER A 76 5.50 -0.11 -11.11
CA SER A 76 5.05 -1.50 -11.10
C SER A 76 6.23 -2.48 -11.26
N ASP A 77 7.18 -2.17 -12.15
CA ASP A 77 8.40 -2.96 -12.33
C ASP A 77 9.32 -2.87 -11.10
N GLU A 78 9.48 -1.67 -10.52
CA GLU A 78 10.28 -1.45 -9.31
C GLU A 78 9.73 -2.24 -8.12
N PHE A 79 8.41 -2.34 -7.97
CA PHE A 79 7.80 -3.19 -6.96
C PHE A 79 8.24 -4.64 -7.11
N ASP A 80 8.16 -5.21 -8.32
CA ASP A 80 8.58 -6.58 -8.56
C ASP A 80 10.06 -6.78 -8.21
N LEU A 81 10.92 -5.83 -8.58
CA LEU A 81 12.35 -5.90 -8.26
C LEU A 81 12.60 -5.91 -6.75
N ILE A 82 11.92 -5.05 -5.99
CA ILE A 82 12.06 -4.97 -4.53
C ILE A 82 11.62 -6.28 -3.88
N PHE A 83 10.43 -6.78 -4.21
CA PHE A 83 9.82 -7.91 -3.51
C PHE A 83 10.19 -9.30 -4.08
N LEU A 84 10.80 -9.36 -5.27
CA LEU A 84 11.47 -10.57 -5.79
C LEU A 84 12.88 -10.75 -5.19
N GLY A 85 13.47 -9.66 -4.67
CA GLY A 85 14.78 -9.68 -4.05
C GLY A 85 14.90 -10.71 -2.92
N LYS A 86 16.12 -11.16 -2.64
CA LYS A 86 16.42 -12.07 -1.53
C LYS A 86 17.43 -11.43 -0.58
N THR A 87 17.18 -11.59 0.70
CA THR A 87 18.08 -11.19 1.79
C THR A 87 18.68 -12.43 2.45
N CYS A 88 19.64 -12.23 3.35
CA CYS A 88 20.18 -13.29 4.21
C CYS A 88 19.18 -13.79 5.27
N TYR A 89 18.02 -13.13 5.44
CA TYR A 89 17.07 -13.45 6.50
C TYR A 89 15.79 -14.09 5.95
N PHE A 90 15.60 -15.38 6.24
CA PHE A 90 14.49 -16.17 5.69
C PHE A 90 13.09 -15.61 6.04
N ALA A 91 12.86 -15.20 7.29
CA ALA A 91 11.55 -14.67 7.69
C ALA A 91 11.19 -13.35 6.98
N LEU A 92 12.20 -12.51 6.69
CA LEU A 92 12.02 -11.31 5.89
C LEU A 92 11.63 -11.68 4.45
N ASN A 93 12.33 -12.63 3.84
CA ASN A 93 12.02 -13.10 2.48
C ASN A 93 10.58 -13.65 2.37
N GLN A 94 10.11 -14.38 3.39
CA GLN A 94 8.72 -14.88 3.42
C GLN A 94 7.69 -13.75 3.49
N LEU A 95 7.96 -12.67 4.22
CA LEU A 95 7.08 -11.50 4.23
C LEU A 95 7.08 -10.79 2.88
N MET A 96 8.25 -10.62 2.27
CA MET A 96 8.38 -10.00 0.94
C MET A 96 7.58 -10.76 -0.12
N GLU A 97 7.65 -12.10 -0.11
CA GLU A 97 6.86 -12.95 -1.01
C GLU A 97 5.35 -12.78 -0.80
N LYS A 98 4.89 -12.72 0.46
CA LYS A 98 3.48 -12.47 0.77
C LYS A 98 3.03 -11.08 0.31
N THR A 99 3.86 -10.05 0.47
CA THR A 99 3.56 -8.70 -0.03
C THR A 99 3.51 -8.69 -1.56
N ARG A 100 4.44 -9.40 -2.22
CA ARG A 100 4.44 -9.53 -3.68
C ARG A 100 3.14 -10.14 -4.21
N ALA A 101 2.60 -11.14 -3.52
CA ALA A 101 1.35 -11.78 -3.89
C ALA A 101 0.13 -10.84 -3.81
N LYS A 102 0.24 -9.69 -3.12
CA LYS A 102 -0.81 -8.67 -2.97
C LYS A 102 -0.55 -7.42 -3.81
N LYS A 103 0.24 -7.56 -4.89
CA LYS A 103 0.71 -6.43 -5.71
C LYS A 103 -0.45 -5.57 -6.22
N ASP A 104 -1.48 -6.21 -6.76
CA ASP A 104 -2.58 -5.53 -7.42
C ASP A 104 -3.36 -4.66 -6.43
N GLU A 105 -3.57 -5.14 -5.21
CA GLU A 105 -4.25 -4.39 -4.16
C GLU A 105 -3.36 -3.30 -3.54
N LEU A 106 -2.04 -3.54 -3.42
CA LEU A 106 -1.09 -2.55 -2.89
C LEU A 106 -0.78 -1.42 -3.88
N LEU A 107 -0.84 -1.70 -5.18
CA LEU A 107 -0.55 -0.76 -6.25
C LEU A 107 -1.79 -0.21 -6.94
N LEU A 108 -2.98 -0.38 -6.35
CA LEU A 108 -4.24 0.15 -6.87
C LEU A 108 -4.19 1.67 -7.14
N VAL A 109 -3.34 2.40 -6.42
CA VAL A 109 -3.05 3.83 -6.64
C VAL A 109 -2.51 4.15 -8.04
N LEU A 110 -1.89 3.19 -8.70
CA LEU A 110 -1.39 3.33 -10.08
C LEU A 110 -2.53 3.33 -11.12
N GLU A 111 -3.67 2.74 -10.78
CA GLU A 111 -4.90 2.82 -11.56
C GLU A 111 -5.75 4.03 -11.14
N PHE A 112 -5.78 4.32 -9.84
CA PHE A 112 -6.59 5.39 -9.26
C PHE A 112 -5.73 6.33 -8.40
N PRO A 113 -4.98 7.28 -9.00
CA PRO A 113 -4.03 8.14 -8.28
C PRO A 113 -4.64 9.00 -7.17
N THR A 114 -5.96 9.18 -7.16
CA THR A 114 -6.68 9.95 -6.13
C THR A 114 -6.87 9.19 -4.82
N ILE A 115 -6.82 7.85 -4.81
CA ILE A 115 -7.04 7.03 -3.60
C ILE A 115 -5.86 7.18 -2.63
N PRO A 116 -6.07 7.15 -1.32
CA PRO A 116 -4.97 7.29 -0.37
C PRO A 116 -4.08 6.03 -0.37
N LEU A 117 -2.78 6.18 -0.04
CA LEU A 117 -1.83 5.06 0.08
C LEU A 117 -1.94 4.33 1.42
N HIS A 118 -2.55 5.00 2.37
CA HIS A 118 -2.77 4.55 3.72
C HIS A 118 -4.19 4.88 4.11
N ASN A 119 -4.80 4.07 4.97
CA ASN A 119 -6.00 4.57 5.61
C ASN A 119 -5.54 5.66 6.60
N ASN A 120 -6.02 6.89 6.41
CA ASN A 120 -5.80 7.96 7.37
C ASN A 120 -6.79 7.83 8.56
N THR A 121 -7.66 6.81 8.52
CA THR A 121 -8.91 6.72 9.28
C THR A 121 -9.00 5.51 10.22
N SER A 122 -8.09 4.54 10.28
CA SER A 122 -8.18 3.52 11.36
C SER A 122 -7.57 3.97 12.69
N GLU A 123 -6.69 4.98 12.70
CA GLU A 123 -6.27 5.65 13.96
C GLU A 123 -7.16 6.85 14.32
N LEU A 124 -7.77 7.53 13.33
CA LEU A 124 -8.61 8.73 13.56
C LEU A 124 -10.12 8.48 13.49
N ALA A 125 -10.63 7.46 12.77
CA ALA A 125 -12.07 7.19 12.64
C ALA A 125 -12.64 6.22 13.70
N MET A 126 -11.83 5.73 14.64
CA MET A 126 -12.35 5.42 15.98
C MET A 126 -12.64 6.68 16.79
N ARG A 127 -12.26 7.87 16.31
CA ARG A 127 -12.69 9.15 16.87
C ARG A 127 -13.73 9.90 16.04
N GLU A 128 -13.82 9.76 14.71
CA GLU A 128 -14.87 10.44 13.93
C GLU A 128 -15.24 9.73 12.60
N LYS A 129 -16.54 9.49 12.39
CA LYS A 129 -17.15 8.92 11.17
C LYS A 129 -16.73 9.68 9.90
N VAL A 130 -16.31 8.96 8.84
CA VAL A 130 -16.28 9.54 7.48
C VAL A 130 -16.83 8.53 6.46
N ILE A 131 -18.02 8.82 5.95
CA ILE A 131 -18.51 8.39 4.63
C ILE A 131 -18.28 9.60 3.72
N GLN A 132 -17.51 9.45 2.64
CA GLN A 132 -17.42 10.50 1.61
C GLN A 132 -18.48 10.26 0.55
N GLU A 133 -19.53 11.09 0.56
CA GLU A 133 -20.41 11.31 -0.59
C GLU A 133 -19.94 12.58 -1.31
N LYS A 134 -19.62 12.49 -2.61
CA LYS A 134 -19.55 13.66 -3.48
C LYS A 134 -20.91 13.82 -4.15
N SER A 135 -21.69 14.78 -3.67
CA SER A 135 -22.86 15.32 -4.36
C SER A 135 -22.38 16.17 -5.55
N GLU A 136 -22.53 15.63 -6.75
CA GLU A 136 -22.88 16.44 -7.91
C GLU A 136 -24.39 16.29 -8.05
N ASP A 137 -25.09 17.38 -7.77
CA ASP A 137 -26.43 17.76 -8.24
C ASP A 137 -27.05 18.70 -7.20
N ILE A 138 -27.06 19.99 -7.53
CA ILE A 138 -28.24 20.86 -7.59
C ILE A 138 -27.78 22.09 -8.38
N LEU A 139 -28.06 22.06 -9.68
CA LEU A 139 -28.43 23.26 -10.42
C LEU A 139 -29.96 23.19 -10.61
N GLU A 140 -30.60 24.34 -10.48
CA GLU A 140 -31.99 24.68 -10.84
C GLU A 140 -33.14 24.19 -9.94
N ALA A 141 -33.50 25.06 -8.98
CA ALA A 141 -34.85 25.60 -8.79
C ALA A 141 -34.79 26.93 -8.03
#